data_AF-A0A928N5T0-F1
#
_entry.id   AF-A0A928N5T0-F1
#
_cell.length_a   1.000
_cell.length_b   1.000
_cell.length_c   1.000
_cell.angle_alpha   90.00
_cell.angle_beta   90.00
_cell.angle_gamma   90.00
#
_symmetry.space_group_name_H-M   'P 1'
#
loop_
_entity.id
_entity.type
_entity.pdbx_description
1 polymer ?
#
loop_
_entity_poly.entity_id
_entity_poly.type
_entity_poly.pdbx_seq_one_letter_code
_entity_poly.pdbx_strand_id
1 'polypeptide(L)' 'MKKGLFSKLVVAFVIIANTCFTIGVLYLFKKTNSEPVALIGAWFGFTTVELWQLAKIKIQGSRKENE' A
#
# COMPACT_ATOMS: atom_id res chain seq x y z
N MET A 1 22.42 -11.48 1.73
CA MET A 1 21.10 -11.39 2.41
C MET A 1 20.05 -12.13 1.58
N LYS A 2 19.32 -13.07 2.18
CA LYS A 2 18.36 -13.95 1.48
C LYS A 2 17.15 -13.15 0.96
N LYS A 3 16.97 -13.13 -0.36
CA LYS A 3 15.94 -12.34 -1.11
C LYS A 3 14.47 -12.66 -0.75
N GLY A 4 14.19 -13.66 0.08
CA GLY A 4 12.84 -14.08 0.47
C GLY A 4 12.29 -13.52 1.79
N LEU A 5 13.13 -12.90 2.64
CA LEU A 5 12.68 -12.38 3.95
C LEU A 5 12.03 -10.99 3.84
N PHE A 6 12.53 -10.14 2.94
CA PHE A 6 11.98 -8.80 2.70
C PHE A 6 10.53 -8.86 2.21
N SER A 7 10.18 -9.84 1.37
CA SER A 7 8.82 -9.99 0.85
C SER A 7 7.81 -10.30 1.96
N LYS A 8 8.14 -11.17 2.92
CA LYS A 8 7.21 -11.52 4.00
C LYS A 8 7.05 -10.41 5.04
N LEU A 9 8.13 -9.69 5.34
CA LEU A 9 8.10 -8.56 6.28
C LEU A 9 7.28 -7.39 5.74
N VAL A 10 7.48 -7.05 4.46
CA VAL A 10 6.69 -6.00 3.80
C VAL A 10 5.22 -6.41 3.70
N VAL A 11 4.94 -7.67 3.35
CA VAL A 11 3.56 -8.18 3.32
C VAL A 11 2.90 -8.12 4.70
N ALA A 12 3.60 -8.53 5.76
CA ALA A 12 3.09 -8.45 7.13
C ALA A 12 2.84 -6.98 7.56
N PHE A 13 3.76 -6.07 7.23
CA PHE A 13 3.59 -4.64 7.48
C PHE A 13 2.35 -4.09 6.77
N VAL A 14 2.16 -4.40 5.49
CA VAL A 14 1.00 -3.96 4.70
C VAL A 14 -0.32 -4.47 5.29
N ILE A 15 -0.36 -5.70 5.80
CA ILE A 15 -1.55 -6.29 6.44
C ILE A 15 -1.88 -5.57 7.74
N ILE A 16 -0.89 -5.36 8.60
CA ILE A 16 -1.06 -4.64 9.88
C ILE A 16 -1.54 -3.21 9.62
N ALA A 17 -0.88 -2.54 8.69
CA ALA A 17 -1.16 -1.14 8.38
C ALA A 17 -2.58 -0.97 7.78
N ASN A 18 -3.05 -1.90 6.94
CA ASN A 18 -4.45 -1.91 6.48
C ASN A 18 -5.44 -2.16 7.63
N THR A 19 -5.12 -3.10 8.53
CA THR A 19 -5.98 -3.39 9.70
C THR A 19 -6.13 -2.16 10.59
N CYS A 20 -5.01 -1.49 10.91
CA CYS A 20 -5.01 -0.25 11.66
C CYS A 20 -5.78 0.87 10.94
N PHE A 21 -5.63 0.98 9.62
CA PHE A 21 -6.35 1.95 8.82
C PHE A 21 -7.86 1.76 8.90
N THR A 22 -8.36 0.52 8.73
CA THR A 22 -9.79 0.21 8.86
C THR A 22 -10.34 0.55 10.25
N ILE A 23 -9.59 0.21 11.31
CA ILE A 23 -9.98 0.56 12.70
C ILE A 23 -10.04 2.08 12.87
N GLY A 24 -9.06 2.81 12.33
CA GLY A 24 -9.02 4.28 12.36
C GLY A 24 -10.20 4.91 11.64
N VAL A 25 -10.56 4.41 10.45
CA VAL A 25 -11.73 4.87 9.70
C VAL A 25 -13.02 4.63 10.47
N LEU A 26 -13.22 3.43 11.03
CA LEU A 26 -14.40 3.12 11.85
C LEU A 26 -14.50 4.00 13.10
N TYR A 27 -13.38 4.25 13.78
CA TYR A 27 -13.34 5.16 14.94
C TYR A 27 -13.69 6.59 14.55
N LEU A 28 -13.10 7.09 13.45
CA LEU A 28 -13.32 8.44 12.99
C LEU A 28 -14.76 8.64 12.48
N PHE A 29 -15.32 7.61 11.84
CA PHE A 29 -16.72 7.59 11.43
C PHE A 29 -17.67 7.69 12.64
N LYS A 30 -17.41 6.89 13.68
CA LYS A 30 -18.18 6.95 14.95
C LYS A 30 -18.09 8.32 15.62
N LYS A 31 -16.95 9.01 15.51
CA LYS A 31 -16.70 10.29 16.19
C LYS A 31 -17.22 11.51 15.41
N THR A 32 -17.10 11.51 14.10
CA THR A 32 -17.33 12.70 13.26
C THR A 32 -18.71 12.69 12.59
N ASN A 33 -19.41 11.55 12.53
CA ASN A 33 -20.67 11.37 11.76
C ASN A 33 -20.57 11.78 10.27
N SER A 34 -19.36 12.05 9.78
CA SER A 34 -19.06 12.44 8.40
C SER A 34 -17.95 11.54 7.88
N GLU A 35 -18.05 11.18 6.61
CA GLU A 35 -17.15 10.25 5.96
C GLU A 35 -15.73 10.84 5.88
N PRO A 36 -14.69 10.15 6.40
CA PRO A 36 -13.32 10.64 6.37
C PRO A 36 -12.67 10.42 5.00
N VAL A 37 -13.25 11.01 3.94
CA VAL A 37 -12.82 10.89 2.55
C VAL A 37 -11.35 11.29 2.37
N ALA A 38 -10.87 12.31 3.10
CA ALA A 38 -9.48 12.76 3.02
C ALA A 38 -8.48 11.69 3.51
N LEU A 39 -8.79 10.98 4.60
CA LEU A 39 -7.92 9.90 5.11
C LEU A 39 -7.92 8.69 4.16
N ILE A 40 -9.07 8.38 3.58
CA ILE A 40 -9.24 7.31 2.60
C ILE A 40 -8.41 7.62 1.35
N GLY A 41 -8.57 8.81 0.77
CA GLY A 41 -7.79 9.23 -0.39
C GLY A 41 -6.28 9.20 -0.14
N ALA A 42 -5.83 9.69 1.01
CA ALA A 42 -4.41 9.68 1.38
C ALA A 42 -3.86 8.25 1.53
N TRP A 43 -4.62 7.34 2.15
CA TRP A 43 -4.23 5.94 2.34
C TRP A 43 -4.13 5.19 1.01
N PHE A 44 -5.16 5.28 0.18
CA PHE A 44 -5.18 4.63 -1.13
C PHE A 44 -4.11 5.20 -2.06
N GLY A 45 -3.86 6.52 -2.00
CA GLY A 45 -2.75 7.16 -2.72
C GLY A 45 -1.40 6.58 -2.30
N PHE A 46 -1.16 6.47 -0.99
CA PHE A 46 0.07 5.89 -0.44
C PHE A 46 0.29 4.44 -0.91
N THR A 47 -0.70 3.54 -0.72
CA THR A 47 -0.54 2.12 -1.07
C THR A 47 -0.47 1.86 -2.58
N THR A 48 -1.09 2.72 -3.40
CA THR A 48 -1.12 2.55 -4.86
C THR A 48 0.18 3.05 -5.52
N VAL A 49 0.81 4.10 -4.97
CA VAL A 49 2.05 4.66 -5.51
C VAL A 49 3.20 3.66 -5.44
N GLU A 50 3.36 2.94 -4.32
CA GLU A 50 4.45 1.96 -4.14
C GLU A 50 4.33 0.77 -5.10
N LEU A 51 3.10 0.28 -5.33
CA LEU A 51 2.82 -0.78 -6.31
C LEU A 51 3.06 -0.32 -7.75
N TRP A 52 2.70 0.92 -8.08
CA TRP A 52 2.96 1.48 -9.41
C TRP A 52 4.46 1.59 -9.68
N GLN A 53 5.23 2.08 -8.72
CA GLN A 53 6.68 2.21 -8.87
C GLN A 53 7.35 0.84 -9.11
N LEU A 54 6.95 -0.20 -8.37
CA LEU A 54 7.44 -1.57 -8.58
C LEU A 54 7.02 -2.15 -9.93
N ALA A 55 5.78 -1.92 -10.37
CA ALA A 55 5.29 -2.37 -11.68
C ALA A 55 6.05 -1.69 -12.83
N LYS A 56 6.36 -0.39 -12.73
CA LYS A 56 7.16 0.34 -13.72
C LYS A 56 8.58 -0.23 -13.86
N ILE A 57 9.23 -0.58 -12.76
CA ILE A 57 10.58 -1.16 -12.77
C ILE A 57 10.56 -2.54 -13.44
N LYS A 58 9.57 -3.39 -13.12
CA LYS A 58 9.41 -4.71 -13.75
C LYS A 58 9.20 -4.60 -15.26
N ILE A 59 8.36 -3.66 -15.71
CA ILE A 59 8.07 -3.43 -17.13
C ILE A 59 9.30 -2.93 -17.90
N GLN A 60 10.10 -2.01 -17.31
CA GLN A 60 11.33 -1.53 -17.93
C GLN A 60 12.41 -2.61 -18.03
N GLY A 61 12.51 -3.49 -17.02
CA GLY A 61 13.44 -4.61 -17.03
C GLY A 61 13.13 -5.62 -18.15
N SER A 62 11.87 -6.04 -18.28
CA SER A 62 11.44 -6.96 -19.34
C SER A 62 11.52 -6.38 -20.76
N ARG A 63 11.52 -5.05 -20.90
CA ARG A 63 11.66 -4.39 -22.21
C ARG A 63 13.11 -4.46 -22.73
N LYS A 64 14.11 -4.33 -21.85
CA LYS A 64 15.54 -4.33 -22.21
C LYS A 64 16.11 -5.70 -22.55
N GLU A 65 15.39 -6.79 -22.27
CA GLU A 65 15.82 -8.16 -22.57
C GLU A 65 15.40 -8.62 -23.98
N ASN A 66 14.58 -7.82 -24.68
CA ASN A 66 14.10 -8.12 -26.03
C ASN A 66 14.65 -7.15 -27.11
N GLU A 67 15.68 -6.36 -26.78
CA GLU A 67 16.48 -5.54 -27.71
C GLU A 67 17.92 -6.03 -27.70
#